data_AF-A0A1W1I0I6-F1
#
_entry.id   AF-A0A1W1I0I6-F1
#
_cell.length_a   1.000
_cell.length_b   1.000
_cell.length_c   1.000
_cell.angle_alpha   90.00
_cell.angle_beta   90.00
_cell.angle_gamma   90.00
#
_symmetry.space_group_name_H-M   'P 1'
#
loop_
_entity.id
_entity.type
_entity.pdbx_description
1 polymer ?
#
loop_
_entity_poly.entity_id
_entity_poly.type
_entity_poly.pdbx_seq_one_letter_code
_entity_poly.pdbx_strand_id
1 'polypeptide(L)'
;MKTQATHTAQAGLLAAVMLLSGCAAEMTDTSAASGQPAGPRFVSQDQARELTAQYQRQASDLRALAARAEWEARWYESQLGVGDQEASRRRTQARQLWAAAEQADQLAIDYRRQVPHGQMQ
;
A
#
# COMPACT_ATOMS: atom_id res chain seq x y z
N MET A 1 -43.88 13.11 33.16
CA MET A 1 -43.03 13.76 34.18
C MET A 1 -42.03 12.69 34.64
N LYS A 2 -40.74 12.83 34.26
CA LYS A 2 -39.58 13.14 35.16
C LYS A 2 -39.35 12.01 36.21
N THR A 3 -38.20 11.35 36.37
CA THR A 3 -36.78 11.71 36.08
C THR A 3 -35.83 10.54 36.41
N GLN A 4 -34.75 10.41 35.63
CA GLN A 4 -33.32 10.23 36.01
C GLN A 4 -32.86 8.95 36.77
N ALA A 5 -31.95 8.17 36.16
CA ALA A 5 -30.48 8.16 36.34
C ALA A 5 -30.05 7.44 37.64
N THR A 6 -29.10 6.49 37.66
CA THR A 6 -27.66 6.73 37.46
C THR A 6 -26.85 5.41 37.50
N HIS A 7 -25.78 5.39 36.70
CA HIS A 7 -24.41 4.92 36.99
C HIS A 7 -24.05 3.45 37.31
N THR A 8 -23.18 2.95 36.42
CA THR A 8 -21.87 2.31 36.70
C THR A 8 -21.83 1.04 37.55
N ALA A 9 -21.64 -0.11 36.90
CA ALA A 9 -20.73 -1.16 37.37
C ALA A 9 -20.70 -2.31 36.37
N GLN A 10 -19.69 -2.35 35.50
CA GLN A 10 -18.91 -3.55 35.15
C GLN A 10 -17.95 -3.21 34.01
N ALA A 11 -17.01 -2.33 34.34
CA ALA A 11 -15.69 -2.39 33.74
C ALA A 11 -14.95 -3.57 34.38
N GLY A 12 -14.36 -4.44 33.56
CA GLY A 12 -13.33 -5.38 34.01
C GLY A 12 -13.46 -6.77 33.38
N LEU A 13 -12.32 -7.25 32.86
CA LEU A 13 -12.06 -8.56 32.23
C LEU A 13 -12.63 -8.71 30.81
N LEU A 14 -11.85 -8.75 29.72
CA LEU A 14 -10.54 -9.37 29.55
C LEU A 14 -9.69 -8.61 28.53
N ALA A 15 -8.60 -8.04 29.04
CA ALA A 15 -7.39 -7.76 28.29
C ALA A 15 -6.70 -9.10 27.97
N ALA A 16 -6.61 -9.46 26.68
CA ALA A 16 -5.76 -10.55 26.21
C ALA A 16 -5.57 -10.51 24.67
N VAL A 17 -5.03 -9.41 24.13
CA VAL A 17 -4.34 -9.45 22.83
C VAL A 17 -3.13 -8.52 22.91
N MET A 18 -2.19 -8.88 23.78
CA MET A 18 -0.78 -8.49 23.64
C MET A 18 0.01 -9.79 23.55
N LEU A 19 1.05 -9.76 22.71
CA LEU A 19 2.02 -10.82 22.42
C LEU A 19 1.72 -11.60 21.14
N LEU A 20 2.01 -10.99 19.99
CA LEU A 20 2.75 -11.67 18.91
C LEU A 20 3.39 -10.63 17.99
N SER A 21 4.73 -10.63 18.01
CA SER A 21 5.61 -10.37 16.86
C SER A 21 5.84 -8.91 16.44
N GLY A 22 7.00 -8.36 16.84
CA GLY A 22 7.59 -7.23 16.12
C GLY A 22 8.69 -6.41 16.81
N CYS A 23 9.58 -7.01 17.61
CA CYS A 23 10.87 -6.35 17.91
C CYS A 23 11.81 -6.49 16.71
N ALA A 24 11.91 -5.44 15.89
CA ALA A 24 13.12 -5.01 15.20
C ALA A 24 12.78 -3.86 14.24
N ALA A 25 12.91 -2.63 14.71
CA ALA A 25 13.52 -1.52 14.00
C ALA A 25 13.18 -0.24 14.75
N GLU A 26 13.99 0.02 15.76
CA GLU A 26 14.27 1.36 16.24
C GLU A 26 14.76 2.18 15.04
N MET A 27 13.88 2.99 14.46
CA MET A 27 14.26 4.10 13.59
C MET A 27 13.57 5.34 14.13
N THR A 28 14.30 5.93 15.06
CA THR A 28 14.43 7.36 15.36
C THR A 28 13.64 8.30 14.46
N ASP A 29 12.81 9.11 15.12
CA ASP A 29 12.47 10.50 14.79
C ASP A 29 12.95 11.04 13.44
N THR A 30 11.99 11.40 12.58
CA THR A 30 12.03 12.74 11.98
C THR A 30 10.62 13.25 11.78
N SER A 31 10.20 14.08 12.73
CA SER A 31 9.21 15.13 12.54
C SER A 31 9.44 15.88 11.22
N ALA A 32 8.42 15.97 10.36
CA ALA A 32 7.96 17.24 9.77
C ALA A 32 6.96 16.97 8.64
N ALA A 33 5.68 17.13 8.99
CA ALA A 33 4.74 17.70 8.06
C ALA A 33 5.30 19.04 7.55
N SER A 34 5.68 19.09 6.28
CA SER A 34 5.84 20.35 5.55
C SER A 34 5.39 20.13 4.12
N GLY A 35 4.13 20.48 3.88
CA GLY A 35 3.66 20.80 2.54
C GLY A 35 4.52 21.94 2.01
N GLN A 36 5.42 21.63 1.09
CA GLN A 36 6.17 22.62 0.33
C GLN A 36 6.00 22.30 -1.15
N PRO A 37 5.66 23.31 -1.97
CA PRO A 37 5.46 23.12 -3.40
C PRO A 37 6.77 22.63 -4.01
N ALA A 38 6.71 21.48 -4.69
CA ALA A 38 7.86 20.83 -5.28
C ALA A 38 8.36 21.65 -6.49
N GLY A 39 9.30 22.56 -6.25
CA GLY A 39 10.32 22.87 -7.26
C GLY A 39 11.08 21.57 -7.63
N PRO A 40 11.77 21.52 -8.78
CA PRO A 40 12.47 20.33 -9.22
C PRO A 40 13.50 19.93 -8.16
N ARG A 41 13.17 18.93 -7.34
CA ARG A 41 14.09 18.33 -6.39
C ARG A 41 15.05 17.48 -7.20
N PHE A 42 16.26 17.99 -7.39
CA PHE A 42 17.36 17.19 -7.90
C PHE A 42 17.66 16.08 -6.90
N VAL A 43 17.23 14.87 -7.24
CA VAL A 43 17.48 13.64 -6.49
C VAL A 43 18.93 13.22 -6.75
N SER A 44 19.67 12.81 -5.71
CA SER A 44 21.01 12.26 -5.93
C SER A 44 20.93 10.93 -6.69
N GLN A 45 22.03 10.51 -7.32
CA GLN A 45 22.07 9.24 -8.06
C GLN A 45 21.70 8.05 -7.16
N ASP A 46 22.21 8.00 -5.93
CA ASP A 46 21.90 6.91 -5.00
C ASP A 46 20.44 6.93 -4.55
N GLN A 47 19.90 8.11 -4.28
CA GLN A 47 18.49 8.26 -3.91
C GLN A 47 17.55 7.88 -5.06
N ALA A 48 17.89 8.24 -6.30
CA ALA A 48 17.11 7.83 -7.47
C ALA A 48 17.17 6.31 -7.69
N ARG A 49 18.32 5.66 -7.49
CA ARG A 49 18.44 4.19 -7.54
C ARG A 49 17.58 3.52 -6.48
N GLU A 50 17.61 4.05 -5.26
CA GLU A 50 16.79 3.54 -4.16
C GLU A 50 15.30 3.68 -4.46
N LEU A 51 14.86 4.85 -4.91
CA LEU A 51 13.46 5.09 -5.28
C LEU A 51 13.02 4.17 -6.43
N THR A 52 13.84 4.00 -7.47
CA THR A 52 13.57 3.03 -8.54
C THR A 52 13.36 1.63 -7.97
N ALA A 53 14.23 1.16 -7.07
CA ALA A 53 14.09 -0.16 -6.46
C ALA A 53 12.86 -0.27 -5.55
N GLN A 54 12.50 0.79 -4.84
CA GLN A 54 11.27 0.83 -4.01
C GLN A 54 10.02 0.72 -4.89
N TYR A 55 9.91 1.53 -5.95
CA TYR A 55 8.75 1.50 -6.85
C TYR A 55 8.63 0.18 -7.62
N GLN A 56 9.75 -0.43 -8.01
CA GLN A 56 9.73 -1.76 -8.63
C GLN A 56 9.19 -2.83 -7.68
N ARG A 57 9.58 -2.79 -6.39
CA ARG A 57 9.03 -3.68 -5.36
C ARG A 57 7.53 -3.45 -5.17
N GLN A 58 7.12 -2.19 -5.07
CA GLN A 58 5.70 -1.84 -4.97
C GLN A 58 4.91 -2.35 -6.19
N ALA A 59 5.43 -2.19 -7.40
CA ALA A 59 4.81 -2.71 -8.61
C ALA A 59 4.70 -4.23 -8.56
N SER A 60 5.75 -4.96 -8.13
CA SER A 60 5.67 -6.42 -7.99
C SER A 60 4.62 -6.87 -6.97
N ASP A 61 4.49 -6.16 -5.84
CA ASP A 61 3.49 -6.48 -4.82
C ASP A 61 2.06 -6.26 -5.33
N LEU A 62 1.84 -5.14 -6.02
CA LEU A 62 0.53 -4.83 -6.64
C LEU A 62 0.16 -5.86 -7.71
N ARG A 63 1.12 -6.33 -8.52
CA ARG A 63 0.91 -7.40 -9.50
C ARG A 63 0.54 -8.72 -8.84
N ALA A 64 1.18 -9.06 -7.72
CA ALA A 64 0.85 -10.27 -6.98
C ALA A 64 -0.59 -10.22 -6.43
N LEU A 65 -1.00 -9.06 -5.90
CA LEU A 65 -2.37 -8.84 -5.44
C LEU A 65 -3.37 -8.88 -6.62
N ALA A 66 -3.03 -8.29 -7.76
CA ALA A 66 -3.87 -8.32 -8.95
C ALA A 66 -4.10 -9.76 -9.45
N ALA A 67 -3.03 -10.55 -9.54
CA ALA A 67 -3.09 -11.96 -9.94
C ALA A 67 -3.96 -12.80 -8.99
N ARG A 68 -3.87 -12.53 -7.69
CA ARG A 68 -4.75 -13.16 -6.70
C ARG A 68 -6.22 -12.79 -6.93
N ALA A 69 -6.52 -11.51 -7.15
CA ALA A 69 -7.90 -11.07 -7.40
C ALA A 69 -8.47 -11.67 -8.70
N GLU A 70 -7.65 -11.85 -9.75
CA GLU A 70 -8.07 -12.56 -10.98
C GLU A 70 -8.33 -14.04 -10.74
N TRP A 71 -7.51 -14.70 -9.91
CA TRP A 71 -7.77 -16.08 -9.52
C TRP A 71 -9.07 -16.20 -8.72
N GLU A 72 -9.30 -15.30 -7.76
CA GLU A 72 -10.55 -15.25 -6.99
C GLU A 72 -11.76 -15.04 -7.91
N ALA A 73 -11.67 -14.12 -8.88
CA ALA A 73 -12.74 -13.90 -9.85
C ALA A 73 -13.09 -15.17 -10.64
N ARG A 74 -12.08 -15.87 -11.17
CA ARG A 74 -12.27 -17.12 -11.90
C ARG A 74 -12.85 -18.21 -11.02
N TRP A 75 -12.41 -18.28 -9.76
CA TRP A 75 -12.96 -19.21 -8.78
C TRP A 75 -14.45 -18.94 -8.53
N TYR A 76 -14.85 -17.68 -8.32
CA TYR A 76 -16.26 -17.31 -8.17
C TYR A 76 -17.09 -17.66 -9.41
N GLU A 77 -16.58 -17.38 -10.62
CA GLU A 77 -17.26 -17.75 -11.87
C GLU A 77 -17.46 -19.27 -11.99
N SER A 78 -16.48 -20.06 -11.53
CA SER A 78 -16.57 -21.53 -11.56
C SER A 78 -17.56 -22.10 -10.54
N GLN A 79 -17.77 -21.43 -9.41
CA GLN A 79 -18.63 -21.88 -8.31
C GLN A 79 -20.08 -21.41 -8.47
N LEU A 80 -20.27 -20.14 -8.85
CA LEU A 80 -21.56 -19.44 -8.82
C LEU A 80 -22.11 -19.17 -10.24
N GLY A 81 -21.29 -19.40 -11.27
CA GLY A 81 -21.65 -19.17 -12.66
C GLY A 81 -21.19 -17.82 -13.20
N VAL A 82 -21.24 -17.71 -14.53
CA VAL A 82 -20.84 -16.50 -15.25
C VAL A 82 -21.80 -15.35 -14.92
N GLY A 83 -21.25 -14.21 -14.50
CA GLY A 83 -22.03 -13.00 -14.20
C GLY A 83 -22.28 -12.76 -12.71
N ASP A 84 -21.69 -13.58 -11.83
CA ASP A 84 -21.73 -13.32 -10.39
C ASP A 84 -21.16 -11.93 -10.03
N GLN A 85 -21.83 -11.26 -9.10
CA GLN A 85 -21.48 -9.89 -8.72
C GLN A 85 -20.11 -9.84 -8.04
N GLU A 86 -19.76 -10.85 -7.23
CA GLU A 86 -18.47 -10.92 -6.55
C GLU A 86 -17.35 -11.15 -7.56
N ALA A 87 -17.55 -12.04 -8.54
CA ALA A 87 -16.62 -12.20 -9.65
C ALA A 87 -16.37 -10.88 -10.42
N SER A 88 -17.42 -10.09 -10.66
CA SER A 88 -17.29 -8.78 -11.31
C SER A 88 -16.52 -7.75 -10.46
N ARG A 89 -16.76 -7.74 -9.14
CA ARG A 89 -16.02 -6.90 -8.19
C ARG A 89 -14.53 -7.27 -8.17
N ARG A 90 -14.20 -8.56 -8.09
CA ARG A 90 -12.82 -9.06 -8.09
C ARG A 90 -12.09 -8.72 -9.39
N ARG A 91 -12.74 -8.84 -10.55
CA ARG A 91 -12.19 -8.38 -11.84
C ARG A 91 -11.91 -6.88 -11.85
N THR A 92 -12.82 -6.08 -11.29
CA THR A 92 -12.62 -4.62 -11.21
C THR A 92 -11.45 -4.27 -10.30
N GLN A 93 -11.34 -4.94 -9.15
CA GLN A 93 -10.21 -4.79 -8.23
C GLN A 93 -8.88 -5.17 -8.91
N ALA A 94 -8.83 -6.31 -9.61
CA ALA A 94 -7.65 -6.73 -10.35
C ALA A 94 -7.18 -5.66 -11.35
N ARG A 95 -8.12 -5.10 -12.14
CA ARG A 95 -7.82 -4.01 -13.09
C ARG A 95 -7.23 -2.77 -12.41
N GLN A 96 -7.78 -2.38 -11.25
CA GLN A 96 -7.27 -1.24 -10.49
C GLN A 96 -5.84 -1.49 -9.97
N LEU A 97 -5.57 -2.70 -9.49
CA LEU A 97 -4.25 -3.08 -9.00
C LEU A 97 -3.22 -3.15 -10.13
N TRP A 98 -3.58 -3.67 -11.31
CA TRP A 98 -2.73 -3.62 -12.50
C TRP A 98 -2.39 -2.19 -12.90
N ALA A 99 -3.39 -1.31 -12.99
CA ALA A 99 -3.17 0.09 -13.32
C ALA A 99 -2.26 0.79 -12.30
N ALA A 100 -2.43 0.51 -11.00
CA ALA A 100 -1.56 1.05 -9.96
C ALA A 100 -0.12 0.51 -10.07
N ALA A 101 0.05 -0.77 -10.41
CA ALA A 101 1.37 -1.37 -10.63
C ALA A 101 2.09 -0.73 -11.83
N GLU A 102 1.37 -0.48 -12.92
CA GLU A 102 1.90 0.22 -14.10
C GLU A 102 2.34 1.65 -13.77
N GLN A 103 1.57 2.37 -12.96
CA GLN A 103 1.96 3.71 -12.49
C GLN A 103 3.23 3.67 -11.64
N ALA A 104 3.35 2.70 -10.72
CA ALA A 104 4.56 2.55 -9.91
C ALA A 104 5.79 2.23 -10.79
N ASP A 105 5.65 1.36 -11.77
CA ASP A 105 6.74 1.07 -12.72
C ASP A 105 7.10 2.28 -13.58
N GLN A 106 6.12 3.08 -14.00
CA GLN A 106 6.38 4.31 -14.74
C GLN A 106 7.20 5.30 -13.89
N LEU A 107 6.87 5.46 -12.61
CA LEU A 107 7.66 6.27 -11.69
C LEU A 107 9.09 5.74 -11.56
N ALA A 108 9.27 4.41 -11.45
CA ALA A 108 10.60 3.80 -11.40
C ALA A 108 11.44 4.13 -12.64
N ILE A 109 10.81 4.12 -13.83
CA ILE A 109 11.45 4.50 -15.11
C ILE A 109 11.81 5.98 -15.11
N ASP A 110 10.89 6.85 -14.66
CA ASP A 110 11.11 8.29 -14.65
C ASP A 110 12.25 8.68 -13.71
N TYR A 111 12.32 8.08 -12.52
CA TYR A 111 13.45 8.28 -11.59
C TYR A 111 14.77 7.76 -12.17
N ARG A 112 14.76 6.62 -12.86
CA ARG A 112 15.95 6.08 -13.51
C ARG A 112 16.47 7.03 -14.61
N ARG A 113 15.58 7.68 -15.35
CA ARG A 113 15.92 8.66 -16.40
C ARG A 113 16.44 9.98 -15.84
N GLN A 114 16.06 10.34 -14.62
CA GLN A 114 16.55 11.54 -13.93
C GLN A 114 17.98 11.40 -13.43
N VAL A 115 18.56 10.20 -13.41
CA VAL A 115 19.96 9.98 -13.03
C VAL A 115 20.88 10.42 -14.18
N PRO A 116 21.69 11.49 -14.02
CA PRO A 116 22.67 11.83 -15.04
C PRO A 116 23.69 10.69 -15.19
N HIS A 117 23.75 10.10 -16.38
CA HIS A 117 24.75 9.12 -16.74
C HIS A 117 26.06 9.86 -17.05
N GLY A 118 26.91 10.06 -16.03
CA GLY A 118 28.30 10.47 -16.26
C GLY A 118 28.71 11.83 -15.72
N GLN A 119 28.68 12.01 -14.41
CA GLN A 119 29.71 12.83 -13.77
C GLN A 119 30.51 11.95 -12.82
N MET A 120 31.41 11.15 -13.40
CA MET A 120 32.55 10.61 -12.67
C MET A 120 33.53 11.80 -12.50
N GLN A 121 33.72 12.27 -11.26
CA GLN A 121 34.92 13.04 -10.90
C GLN A 121 36.04 12.07 -10.57
#